data_AF-A0A2N1TPS8-F1
#
_entry.id   AF-A0A2N1TPS8-F1
#
_cell.length_a   1.000
_cell.length_b   1.000
_cell.length_c   1.000
_cell.angle_alpha   90.00
_cell.angle_beta   90.00
_cell.angle_gamma   90.00
#
_symmetry.space_group_name_H-M   'P 1'
#
loop_
_entity.id
_entity.type
_entity.pdbx_description
1 polymer ?
#
loop_
_entity_poly.entity_id
_entity_poly.type
_entity_poly.pdbx_seq_one_letter_code
_entity_poly.pdbx_strand_id
1 'polypeptide(L)' 'MTEEVKDGQQTAEGAEQAGKKKKMNRYSLDEVNKKIAAMEEQKLTLSKYYKHLLQRKKEMEAKQQ' A
#
# COMPACT_ATOMS: atom_id res chain seq x y z
N MET A 1 -24.52 31.32 -19.75
CA MET A 1 -24.33 29.90 -20.04
C MET A 1 -23.21 29.39 -19.15
N THR A 2 -23.47 28.24 -18.55
CA THR A 2 -22.82 27.59 -17.42
C THR A 2 -21.36 27.20 -17.66
N GLU A 3 -20.61 27.23 -16.56
CA GLU A 3 -19.30 26.60 -16.36
C GLU A 3 -19.32 25.12 -16.76
N GLU A 4 -18.25 24.64 -17.39
CA GLU A 4 -17.82 23.25 -17.24
C GLU A 4 -16.32 23.16 -16.97
N VAL A 5 -16.09 22.50 -15.85
CA VAL A 5 -14.87 22.21 -15.12
C VAL A 5 -14.01 21.21 -15.90
N LYS A 6 -12.71 21.49 -16.02
CA LYS A 6 -11.71 20.47 -16.36
C LYS A 6 -10.69 20.41 -15.22
N ASP A 7 -11.03 19.61 -14.23
CA ASP A 7 -10.20 19.24 -13.08
C ASP A 7 -8.81 18.76 -13.54
N GLY A 8 -7.83 19.65 -13.41
CA GLY A 8 -6.76 19.46 -12.44
C GLY A 8 -6.03 18.12 -12.46
N GLN A 9 -5.45 17.74 -13.60
CA GLN A 9 -4.34 16.80 -13.61
C GLN A 9 -3.04 17.58 -13.31
N GLN A 10 -2.23 17.04 -12.38
CA GLN A 10 -0.93 17.52 -11.87
C GLN A 10 -0.98 18.20 -10.49
N THR A 11 -1.18 17.39 -9.45
CA THR A 11 -0.52 17.61 -8.15
C THR A 11 0.94 17.19 -8.35
N ALA A 12 1.84 18.12 -8.69
CA ALA A 12 2.55 19.01 -7.78
C ALA A 12 3.44 18.23 -6.80
N GLU A 13 4.72 18.22 -7.18
CA GLU A 13 5.93 18.25 -6.36
C GLU A 13 5.75 18.27 -4.83
N GLY A 14 6.54 17.41 -4.17
CA GLY A 14 7.37 17.86 -3.05
C GLY A 14 6.67 18.56 -1.88
N ALA A 15 5.78 17.87 -1.19
CA ALA A 15 5.42 18.22 0.18
C ALA A 15 6.09 17.23 1.15
N GLU A 16 7.41 17.40 1.35
CA GLU A 16 8.07 16.96 2.57
C GLU A 16 7.53 17.78 3.75
N GLN A 17 6.29 17.49 4.18
CA GLN A 17 5.87 17.88 5.50
C GLN A 17 6.57 16.96 6.49
N ALA A 18 7.60 17.51 7.14
CA ALA A 18 8.18 17.02 8.39
C ALA A 18 7.14 17.07 9.54
N GLY A 19 6.02 16.38 9.38
CA GLY A 19 5.03 16.13 10.42
C GLY A 19 5.49 14.94 11.24
N LYS A 20 5.59 15.11 12.57
CA LYS A 20 5.84 14.09 13.61
C LYS A 20 6.06 12.69 13.03
N LYS A 21 7.27 12.15 13.15
CA LYS A 21 7.60 10.75 12.85
C LYS A 21 6.70 9.85 13.71
N LYS A 22 5.44 9.65 13.32
CA LYS A 22 4.63 8.52 13.76
C LYS A 22 5.52 7.34 13.43
N LYS A 23 5.78 6.48 14.42
CA LYS A 23 6.35 5.16 14.15
C LYS A 23 5.42 4.51 13.13
N MET A 24 5.81 4.65 11.87
CA MET A 24 5.09 4.08 10.76
C MET A 24 5.53 2.63 10.82
N ASN A 25 4.87 1.84 11.67
CA ASN A 25 5.00 0.38 11.69
C ASN A 25 4.38 -0.14 10.39
N ARG A 26 5.01 0.21 9.26
CA ARG A 26 4.82 -0.49 8.01
C ARG A 26 5.44 -1.86 8.22
N TYR A 27 4.64 -2.90 7.98
CA TYR A 27 5.12 -4.26 8.00
C TYR A 27 6.36 -4.38 7.12
N SER A 28 7.41 -4.98 7.68
CA SER A 28 8.57 -5.46 6.93
C SER A 28 8.13 -6.56 5.95
N LEU A 29 8.94 -6.84 4.93
CA LEU A 29 8.66 -7.92 3.97
C LEU A 29 8.42 -9.26 4.68
N ASP A 30 9.23 -9.55 5.71
CA ASP A 30 9.11 -10.72 6.58
C ASP A 30 7.73 -10.82 7.27
N GLU A 31 7.23 -9.71 7.81
CA GLU A 31 5.93 -9.67 8.50
C GLU A 31 4.76 -9.88 7.54
N VAL A 32 4.87 -9.35 6.31
CA VAL A 32 3.88 -9.58 5.25
C VAL A 32 3.86 -11.06 4.85
N ASN A 33 5.03 -11.68 4.69
CA ASN A 33 5.15 -13.10 4.37
C ASN A 33 4.57 -13.98 5.49
N LYS A 34 4.85 -13.67 6.76
CA LYS A 34 4.27 -14.39 7.91
C LYS A 34 2.75 -14.32 7.92
N LYS A 35 2.17 -13.16 7.62
CA LYS A 35 0.71 -13.01 7.53
C LYS A 35 0.09 -13.77 6.35
N ILE A 36 0.77 -13.79 5.21
CA ILE A 36 0.34 -14.59 4.04
C ILE A 36 0.30 -16.06 4.44
N ALA A 37 1.39 -16.59 5.01
CA ALA A 37 1.47 -18.00 5.43
C ALA A 37 0.38 -18.37 6.45
N ALA A 38 0.12 -17.51 7.44
CA ALA A 38 -0.94 -17.73 8.42
C ALA A 38 -2.34 -17.75 7.76
N MET A 39 -2.58 -16.90 6.75
CA MET A 39 -3.85 -16.92 6.01
C MET A 39 -3.98 -18.14 5.10
N GLU A 40 -2.88 -18.66 4.55
CA GLU A 40 -2.86 -19.90 3.76
C GLU A 40 -3.18 -21.12 4.63
N GLU A 41 -2.60 -21.20 5.83
CA GLU A 41 -2.92 -22.25 6.82
C GLU A 41 -4.41 -22.24 7.19
N GLN A 42 -4.97 -21.04 7.36
CA GLN A 42 -6.39 -20.84 7.64
C GLN A 42 -7.30 -20.97 6.40
N LYS A 43 -6.74 -21.26 5.21
CA LYS A 43 -7.45 -21.33 3.92
C LYS A 43 -8.23 -20.05 3.56
N LEU A 44 -7.79 -18.90 4.06
CA LEU A 44 -8.39 -17.58 3.82
C LEU A 44 -7.82 -16.90 2.55
N THR A 45 -7.41 -17.69 1.56
CA THR A 45 -6.75 -17.23 0.33
C THR A 45 -7.67 -16.43 -0.59
N LEU A 46 -8.98 -16.56 -0.44
CA LEU A 46 -9.96 -15.77 -1.20
C LEU A 46 -10.27 -14.41 -0.57
N SER A 47 -9.81 -14.18 0.68
CA SER A 47 -10.09 -12.95 1.40
C SER A 47 -9.50 -11.73 0.69
N LYS A 48 -10.25 -10.63 0.68
CA LYS A 48 -9.78 -9.35 0.14
C LYS A 48 -8.47 -8.91 0.81
N TYR A 49 -8.33 -9.17 2.11
CA TYR A 49 -7.10 -8.84 2.86
C TYR A 49 -5.88 -9.63 2.37
N TYR A 50 -6.05 -10.91 2.03
CA TYR A 50 -5.00 -11.75 1.47
C TYR A 50 -4.50 -11.21 0.12
N LYS A 51 -5.42 -10.83 -0.76
CA LYS A 51 -5.08 -10.20 -2.05
C LYS A 51 -4.28 -8.90 -1.86
N HIS A 52 -4.65 -8.08 -0.88
CA HIS A 52 -3.91 -6.86 -0.55
C HIS A 52 -2.50 -7.16 0.01
N LEU A 53 -2.34 -8.22 0.81
CA LEU A 53 -1.01 -8.64 1.28
C LEU A 53 -0.11 -9.10 0.14
N LEU A 54 -0.65 -9.85 -0.83
CA LEU A 54 0.10 -10.26 -2.03
C LEU A 54 0.51 -9.07 -2.89
N GLN A 55 -0.40 -8.11 -3.12
CA GLN A 55 -0.08 -6.88 -3.82
C GLN A 55 1.02 -6.10 -3.09
N ARG A 56 0.89 -5.94 -1.76
CA ARG A 56 1.88 -5.27 -0.91
C ARG A 56 3.25 -5.95 -0.98
N LYS A 57 3.29 -7.28 -0.99
CA LYS A 57 4.52 -8.06 -1.16
C LYS A 57 5.18 -7.72 -2.49
N LYS A 58 4.43 -7.78 -3.59
CA LYS A 58 4.92 -7.48 -4.94
C LYS A 58 5.46 -6.04 -5.06
N GLU A 59 4.76 -5.06 -4.50
CA GLU A 59 5.21 -3.66 -4.47
C GLU A 59 6.51 -3.48 -3.68
N MET A 60 6.66 -4.21 -2.57
CA MET A 60 7.86 -4.16 -1.74
C MET A 60 9.05 -4.84 -2.42
N GLU A 61 8.83 -5.96 -3.12
CA GLU A 61 9.87 -6.65 -3.91
C GLU A 61 10.30 -5.80 -5.11
N ALA A 62 9.36 -5.23 -5.86
CA ALA A 62 9.64 -4.37 -7.01
C ALA A 62 10.39 -3.08 -6.63
N LYS A 63 10.20 -2.58 -5.40
CA LYS A 63 10.91 -1.39 -4.89
C LYS A 63 12.31 -1.71 -4.34
N GLN A 64 12.63 -3.00 -4.17
CA GLN A 64 13.89 -3.45 -3.59
C GLN A 64 14.93 -3.85 -4.66
N GLN A 65 14.51 -3.92 -5.93
CA GLN A 65 15.38 -4.00 -7.12
C GLN A 65 15.78 -2.60 -7.59
#